data_AF-A0A2D4VYD5-F1
#
_entry.id   AF-A0A2D4VYD5-F1
#
_cell.length_a   1.000
_cell.length_b   1.000
_cell.length_c   1.000
_cell.angle_alpha   90.00
_cell.angle_beta   90.00
_cell.angle_gamma   90.00
#
_symmetry.space_group_name_H-M   'P 1'
#
loop_
_entity.id
_entity.type
_entity.pdbx_description
1 polymer ?
#
loop_
_entity_poly.entity_id
_entity_poly.type
_entity_poly.pdbx_seq_one_letter_code
_entity_poly.pdbx_strand_id
1 'polypeptide(L)' 'VCFGGTLYAREVDWLRQHEWAVTADDILWRRSKLGLVLDDQAAKRLTAWLASASPVTEVA' A
#
# COMPACT_ATOMS: atom_id res chain seq x y z
N VAL A 1 -8.02 4.52 -6.79
CA VAL A 1 -7.39 5.49 -5.88
C VAL A 1 -5.90 5.58 -6.24
N CYS A 2 -5.35 6.80 -6.36
CA CYS A 2 -3.92 7.06 -6.57
C CYS A 2 -3.34 7.64 -5.27
N PHE A 3 -2.20 7.12 -4.81
CA PHE A 3 -1.54 7.60 -3.60
C PHE A 3 -0.41 8.59 -3.89
N GLY A 4 0.19 8.48 -5.08
CA GLY A 4 1.28 9.33 -5.57
C GLY A 4 2.27 8.53 -6.40
N GLY A 5 3.04 9.21 -7.26
CA GLY A 5 4.00 8.56 -8.15
C GLY A 5 3.31 7.51 -9.03
N THR A 6 3.83 6.28 -8.99
CA THR A 6 3.22 5.13 -9.69
C THR A 6 2.34 4.26 -8.78
N LEU A 7 2.14 4.62 -7.49
CA LEU A 7 1.42 3.76 -6.54
C LEU A 7 -0.11 3.92 -6.64
N TYR A 8 -0.78 2.88 -7.12
CA TYR A 8 -2.25 2.83 -7.20
C TYR A 8 -2.84 1.72 -6.33
N ALA A 9 -4.11 1.87 -5.95
CA ALA A 9 -4.84 0.87 -5.13
C ALA A 9 -4.73 -0.57 -5.66
N ARG A 10 -4.72 -0.77 -6.98
CA ARG A 10 -4.59 -2.11 -7.56
C ARG A 10 -3.25 -2.77 -7.25
N GLU A 11 -2.15 -2.01 -7.27
CA GLU A 11 -0.84 -2.54 -6.88
C GLU A 11 -0.80 -2.82 -5.39
N VAL A 12 -1.37 -1.92 -4.57
CA VAL A 12 -1.47 -2.12 -3.13
C VAL A 12 -2.25 -3.39 -2.80
N ASP A 13 -3.41 -3.61 -3.44
CA ASP A 13 -4.20 -4.83 -3.27
C ASP A 13 -3.42 -6.08 -3.67
N TRP A 14 -2.69 -6.01 -4.78
CA TRP A 14 -1.86 -7.12 -5.22
C TRP A 14 -0.76 -7.44 -4.20
N LEU A 15 -0.05 -6.42 -3.70
CA LEU A 15 0.99 -6.57 -2.67
C LEU A 15 0.43 -7.13 -1.34
N ARG A 16 -0.77 -6.69 -0.95
CA ARG A 16 -1.46 -7.21 0.24
C ARG A 16 -1.80 -8.70 0.09
N GLN A 17 -2.29 -9.09 -1.08
CA GLN A 17 -2.75 -10.46 -1.37
C GLN A 17 -1.60 -11.45 -1.58
N HIS A 18 -0.51 -11.03 -2.22
CA HIS A 18 0.53 -11.95 -2.69
C HIS A 18 1.85 -11.81 -1.92
N GLU A 19 2.07 -10.71 -1.22
CA GLU A 19 3.36 -10.41 -0.59
C GLU A 19 3.28 -10.04 0.90
N TRP A 20 2.13 -10.29 1.53
CA TRP A 20 1.85 -9.99 2.95
C TRP A 20 2.16 -8.53 3.33
N ALA A 21 1.98 -7.58 2.40
CA ALA A 21 2.20 -6.17 2.69
C ALA A 21 1.01 -5.61 3.48
N VAL A 22 1.13 -5.50 4.82
CA VAL A 22 0.00 -5.11 5.70
C VAL A 22 0.03 -3.61 6.03
N THR A 23 1.23 -3.02 6.07
CA THR A 23 1.47 -1.63 6.47
C THR A 23 1.93 -0.77 5.30
N ALA A 24 1.78 0.55 5.43
CA ALA A 24 2.35 1.49 4.46
C ALA A 24 3.87 1.29 4.32
N ASP A 25 4.57 0.97 5.40
CA ASP A 25 6.02 0.72 5.36
C ASP A 25 6.38 -0.55 4.58
N ASP A 26 5.53 -1.59 4.59
CA ASP A 26 5.77 -2.80 3.78
C ASP A 26 5.82 -2.40 2.31
N ILE A 27 4.84 -1.61 1.89
CA ILE A 27 4.65 -1.18 0.51
C ILE A 27 5.75 -0.19 0.12
N LEU A 28 5.93 0.88 0.89
CA LEU A 28 6.79 2.01 0.53
C LEU A 28 8.28 1.69 0.65
N TRP A 29 8.69 0.90 1.64
CA TRP A 29 10.12 0.72 1.94
C TRP A 29 10.65 -0.67 1.64
N ARG A 30 9.82 -1.71 1.72
CA ARG A 30 10.26 -3.10 1.47
C ARG A 30 9.98 -3.58 0.05
N ARG A 31 8.80 -3.27 -0.52
CA ARG A 31 8.39 -3.80 -1.84
C ARG A 31 8.65 -2.87 -3.02
N SER A 32 8.48 -1.56 -2.84
CA SER A 32 8.53 -0.62 -3.98
C SER A 32 9.65 0.43 -3.93
N LYS A 33 10.17 0.75 -2.73
CA LYS A 33 11.07 1.90 -2.48
C LYS A 33 10.46 3.27 -2.81
N LEU A 34 9.15 3.35 -3.03
CA LEU A 34 8.47 4.62 -3.29
C LEU A 34 8.50 5.59 -2.11
N GLY A 35 8.81 5.12 -0.89
CA GLY A 35 9.10 6.00 0.24
C GLY A 35 10.25 6.99 -0.01
N LEU A 36 11.15 6.71 -0.96
CA LEU A 36 12.24 7.64 -1.33
C LEU A 36 11.78 8.85 -2.15
N VAL A 37 10.61 8.78 -2.78
CA VAL A 37 10.12 9.80 -3.74
C VAL A 37 8.75 10.37 -3.38
N LEU A 38 7.95 9.65 -2.61
CA LEU A 38 6.63 10.09 -2.17
C LEU A 38 6.73 10.93 -0.90
N ASP A 39 5.84 11.92 -0.79
CA ASP A 39 5.75 12.78 0.39
C ASP A 39 4.99 12.12 1.56
N ASP A 40 5.10 12.73 2.74
CA ASP A 40 4.41 12.27 3.94
C ASP A 40 2.88 12.22 3.78
N GLN A 41 2.32 13.03 2.88
CA GLN A 41 0.88 13.04 2.61
C GLN A 41 0.46 11.80 1.82
N ALA A 42 1.26 11.32 0.87
CA ALA A 42 1.05 10.05 0.20
C ALA A 42 1.08 8.88 1.18
N ALA A 43 2.04 8.87 2.11
CA ALA A 43 2.11 7.85 3.16
C ALA A 43 0.86 7.89 4.06
N LYS A 44 0.40 9.07 4.48
CA LYS A 44 -0.83 9.22 5.27
C LYS A 44 -2.07 8.74 4.54
N ARG A 45 -2.21 9.07 3.24
CA ARG A 45 -3.33 8.59 2.40
C ARG A 45 -3.32 7.07 2.28
N LEU A 46 -2.15 6.47 2.08
CA LEU A 46 -2.00 5.02 2.01
C LEU A 46 -2.37 4.35 3.34
N THR A 47 -1.86 4.85 4.47
CA THR A 47 -2.19 4.35 5.81
C THR A 47 -3.69 4.43 6.09
N ALA A 48 -4.33 5.56 5.80
CA ALA A 48 -5.78 5.72 5.99
C ALA A 48 -6.57 4.75 5.10
N TRP A 49 -6.14 4.54 3.87
CA TRP A 49 -6.77 3.61 2.95
C TRP A 49 -6.63 2.16 3.44
N LEU A 50 -5.44 1.75 3.91
CA LEU A 50 -5.21 0.42 4.46
C LEU A 50 -6.07 0.15 5.71
N ALA A 51 -6.29 1.15 6.56
CA ALA A 51 -7.16 1.05 7.72
C ALA A 51 -8.65 0.94 7.36
N SER A 52 -9.06 1.53 6.23
CA SER A 52 -10.44 1.46 5.73
C SER A 52 -10.72 0.21 4.89
N ALA A 53 -9.67 -0.47 4.43
CA ALA A 53 -9.81 -1.62 3.55
C ALA A 53 -10.24 -2.85 4.37
N SER A 54 -11.25 -3.57 3.88
CA SER A 54 -11.63 -4.86 4.46
C SER A 54 -10.42 -5.80 4.51
N PRO A 55 -10.37 -6.71 5.52
CA PRO A 55 -9.31 -7.71 5.60
C PRO A 55 -9.23 -8.47 4.28
N VAL A 56 -8.00 -8.71 3.82
CA VAL A 56 -7.77 -9.57 2.66
C VAL A 56 -8.36 -10.93 3.00
N THR A 57 -9.39 -11.32 2.28
CA THR A 57 -10.00 -12.64 2.45
C THR A 57 -8.98 -13.68 1.98
N GLU A 58 -8.55 -14.56 2.89
CA GLU A 58 -7.80 -15.76 2.53
C GLU A 58 -8.63 -16.57 1.54
N VAL A 59 -8.06 -16.86 0.38
CA VAL A 59 -8.62 -17.83 -0.55
C VAL A 59 -8.32 -19.20 0.04
N ALA A 60 -9.37 -19.94 0.39
CA ALA A 60 -9.29 -21.33 0.86
C ALA A 60 -8.66 -22.27 -0.18
#